data_AF-A0A6A6BR56-F1
#
_entry.id   AF-A0A6A6BR56-F1
#
_cell.length_a   1.000
_cell.length_b   1.000
_cell.length_c   1.000
_cell.angle_alpha   90.00
_cell.angle_beta   90.00
_cell.angle_gamma   90.00
#
_symmetry.space_group_name_H-M   'P 1'
#
loop_
_entity.id
_entity.type
_entity.pdbx_description
1 polymer ?
#
loop_
_entity_poly.entity_id
_entity_poly.type
_entity_poly.pdbx_seq_one_letter_code
_entity_poly.pdbx_strand_id
1 'polypeptide(L)'
;MTPGFSANNNNPSAERALEIMAQNNASYIKESPVAGNGLFAKKAIDTGGLIFSIPRPLVAALDTSRLLDTCANCFACNDMIGSSEGLDLKACTGCNIVKFCGKACQTDSWKRAHKFECPVFRELERSGRLPNAVRAGMELLARRKNGRLSDAQWDELMRLETHLDDLRARDDWETHEVLAMGVLKYSKTEGTFDVETAQGVYARVRTA
;
A
#
# COMPACT_ATOMS: atom_id res chain seq x y z
N MET A 1 21.14 10.36 -39.49
CA MET A 1 21.46 9.03 -38.92
C MET A 1 21.31 9.12 -37.42
N THR A 2 20.12 8.80 -36.91
CA THR A 2 19.80 8.70 -35.48
C THR A 2 19.60 7.20 -35.18
N PRO A 3 20.26 6.63 -34.17
CA PRO A 3 20.05 5.22 -33.83
C PRO A 3 18.72 5.08 -33.07
N GLY A 4 17.85 4.21 -33.58
CA GLY A 4 16.61 3.83 -32.92
C GLY A 4 16.86 2.94 -31.71
N PHE A 5 16.29 3.32 -30.58
CA PHE A 5 16.16 2.44 -29.42
C PHE A 5 14.93 1.54 -29.62
N SER A 6 15.18 0.27 -29.92
CA SER A 6 14.16 -0.78 -29.92
C SER A 6 13.85 -1.16 -28.46
N ALA A 7 12.65 -0.82 -27.99
CA ALA A 7 12.16 -1.27 -26.69
C ALA A 7 11.85 -2.78 -26.76
N ASN A 8 12.63 -3.58 -26.04
CA ASN A 8 12.37 -5.00 -25.89
C ASN A 8 11.29 -5.19 -24.80
N ASN A 9 10.03 -5.25 -25.23
CA ASN A 9 8.83 -5.35 -24.39
C ASN A 9 8.60 -6.78 -23.88
N ASN A 10 9.49 -7.31 -23.05
CA ASN A 10 9.23 -8.56 -22.33
C ASN A 10 9.66 -8.43 -20.87
N ASN A 11 8.82 -7.79 -20.05
CA ASN A 11 8.97 -7.76 -18.59
C ASN A 11 7.83 -8.57 -17.92
N PRO A 12 8.09 -9.81 -17.47
CA PRO A 12 7.06 -10.75 -16.96
C PRO A 12 6.43 -10.34 -15.62
N SER A 13 6.79 -9.17 -15.07
CA SER A 13 6.24 -8.64 -13.82
C SER A 13 5.12 -7.61 -14.02
N ALA A 14 5.05 -6.98 -15.19
CA ALA A 14 3.99 -6.04 -15.56
C ALA A 14 2.73 -6.77 -16.06
N GLU A 15 2.91 -7.82 -16.86
CA GLU A 15 1.84 -8.75 -17.25
C GLU A 15 1.16 -9.35 -16.02
N ARG A 16 1.94 -9.68 -14.98
CA ARG A 16 1.44 -10.31 -13.76
C ARG A 16 0.49 -9.44 -12.92
N ALA A 17 0.61 -8.11 -12.98
CA ALA A 17 -0.27 -7.20 -12.21
C ALA A 17 -1.65 -7.04 -12.87
N LEU A 18 -1.69 -6.96 -14.19
CA LEU A 18 -2.94 -7.00 -14.98
C LEU A 18 -3.54 -8.42 -14.99
N GLU A 19 -2.71 -9.46 -15.00
CA GLU A 19 -3.15 -10.86 -14.86
C GLU A 19 -3.76 -11.17 -13.49
N ILE A 20 -3.34 -10.55 -12.39
CA ILE A 20 -3.96 -10.77 -11.07
C ILE A 20 -5.38 -10.19 -11.01
N MET A 21 -5.65 -9.07 -11.68
CA MET A 21 -7.02 -8.55 -11.84
C MET A 21 -7.82 -9.31 -12.92
N ALA A 22 -7.14 -9.87 -13.92
CA ALA A 22 -7.73 -10.71 -14.96
C ALA A 22 -7.85 -12.21 -14.58
N GLN A 23 -7.38 -12.62 -13.41
CA GLN A 23 -7.42 -14.01 -12.93
C GLN A 23 -8.85 -14.51 -12.66
N ASN A 24 -9.85 -13.62 -12.68
CA ASN A 24 -11.23 -14.03 -12.68
C ASN A 24 -11.94 -13.56 -13.95
N ASN A 25 -12.22 -14.50 -14.84
CA ASN A 25 -12.93 -14.28 -16.10
C ASN A 25 -14.42 -13.89 -15.91
N ALA A 26 -14.82 -13.54 -14.67
CA ALA A 26 -16.16 -13.19 -14.28
C ALA A 26 -16.43 -11.68 -14.27
N SER A 27 -15.42 -10.82 -14.42
CA SER A 27 -15.60 -9.35 -14.39
C SER A 27 -14.75 -8.57 -15.41
N TYR A 28 -15.11 -7.32 -15.66
CA TYR A 28 -14.38 -6.35 -16.50
C TYR A 28 -14.53 -4.92 -15.95
N ILE A 29 -13.60 -4.04 -16.34
CA ILE A 29 -13.62 -2.62 -15.98
C ILE A 29 -14.31 -1.82 -17.08
N LYS A 30 -15.17 -0.87 -16.69
CA LYS A 30 -15.84 0.08 -17.59
C LYS A 30 -16.16 1.38 -16.84
N GLU A 31 -16.27 2.50 -17.55
CA GLU A 31 -16.84 3.72 -16.99
C GLU A 31 -18.35 3.60 -16.71
N SER A 32 -18.72 3.91 -15.47
CA SER A 32 -20.07 4.10 -14.98
C SER A 32 -20.53 5.54 -15.25
N PRO A 33 -21.77 5.74 -15.73
CA PRO A 33 -22.32 7.09 -15.96
C PRO A 33 -22.41 7.98 -14.71
N VAL A 34 -22.30 7.42 -13.51
CA VAL A 34 -22.53 8.15 -12.24
C VAL A 34 -21.35 8.11 -11.26
N ALA A 35 -20.35 7.26 -11.51
CA ALA A 35 -19.32 6.95 -10.50
C ALA A 35 -17.91 6.76 -11.07
N GLY A 36 -17.66 7.16 -12.32
CA GLY A 36 -16.36 6.94 -12.96
C GLY A 36 -16.09 5.45 -13.19
N ASN A 37 -14.85 4.98 -13.02
CA ASN A 37 -14.49 3.58 -13.27
C ASN A 37 -15.19 2.61 -12.31
N GLY A 38 -15.79 1.54 -12.85
CA GLY A 38 -16.46 0.49 -12.09
C GLY A 38 -16.07 -0.91 -12.54
N LEU A 39 -16.29 -1.89 -11.66
CA LEU A 39 -16.14 -3.31 -11.94
C LEU A 39 -17.50 -3.93 -12.24
N PHE A 40 -17.65 -4.54 -13.41
CA PHE A 40 -18.90 -5.09 -13.91
C PHE A 40 -18.78 -6.61 -14.11
N ALA A 41 -19.85 -7.34 -13.82
CA ALA A 41 -19.91 -8.77 -14.05
C ALA A 41 -20.01 -9.10 -15.56
N LYS A 42 -19.21 -10.07 -16.02
CA LYS A 42 -19.30 -10.65 -17.37
C LYS A 42 -20.39 -11.72 -17.49
N LYS A 43 -20.85 -12.26 -16.37
CA LYS A 43 -21.81 -13.36 -16.25
C LYS A 43 -22.57 -13.28 -14.93
N ALA A 44 -23.64 -14.05 -14.80
CA ALA A 44 -24.28 -14.26 -13.50
C ALA A 44 -23.29 -14.89 -12.49
N ILE A 45 -23.33 -14.42 -11.25
CA ILE A 45 -22.50 -14.90 -10.14
C ILE A 45 -23.47 -15.31 -9.04
N ASP A 46 -23.42 -16.58 -8.64
CA ASP A 46 -24.28 -17.11 -7.59
C ASP A 46 -23.92 -16.51 -6.22
N THR A 47 -24.87 -16.53 -5.29
CA THR A 47 -24.64 -16.12 -3.90
C THR A 47 -23.47 -16.90 -3.30
N GLY A 48 -22.48 -16.19 -2.74
CA GLY A 48 -21.25 -16.77 -2.21
C GLY A 48 -20.17 -17.05 -3.28
N GLY A 49 -20.44 -16.77 -4.55
CA GLY A 49 -19.48 -16.90 -5.63
C GLY A 49 -18.32 -15.90 -5.55
N LEU A 50 -17.10 -16.37 -5.81
CA LEU A 50 -15.90 -15.52 -5.81
C LEU A 50 -15.84 -14.63 -7.06
N ILE A 51 -15.90 -13.31 -6.87
CA ILE A 51 -15.80 -12.32 -7.97
C ILE A 51 -14.35 -12.08 -8.37
N PHE A 52 -13.45 -11.84 -7.43
CA PHE A 52 -12.00 -11.75 -7.61
C PHE A 52 -11.29 -11.93 -6.27
N SER A 53 -9.98 -12.18 -6.29
CA SER A 53 -9.15 -12.24 -5.09
C SER A 53 -7.86 -11.47 -5.35
N ILE A 54 -7.42 -10.70 -4.35
CA ILE A 54 -6.11 -10.07 -4.33
C ILE A 54 -5.30 -10.80 -3.26
N PRO A 55 -4.36 -11.69 -3.62
CA PRO A 55 -3.63 -12.49 -2.65
C PRO A 55 -2.84 -11.66 -1.64
N ARG A 56 -2.43 -10.44 -2.04
CA ARG A 56 -1.75 -9.49 -1.16
C ARG A 56 -2.06 -8.05 -1.56
N PRO A 57 -2.51 -7.19 -0.64
CA PRO A 57 -2.78 -5.80 -0.96
C PRO A 57 -1.51 -5.05 -1.40
N LEU A 58 -1.69 -4.03 -2.24
CA LEU A 58 -0.58 -3.21 -2.70
C LEU A 58 0.13 -2.52 -1.54
N VAL A 59 -0.63 -2.04 -0.54
CA VAL A 59 -0.15 -1.53 0.75
C VAL A 59 -1.21 -1.82 1.80
N ALA A 60 -0.79 -2.05 3.04
CA ALA A 60 -1.70 -2.18 4.19
C ALA A 60 -0.95 -1.79 5.46
N ALA A 61 -1.56 -0.95 6.29
CA ALA A 61 -1.00 -0.53 7.56
C ALA A 61 -1.93 -0.98 8.69
N LEU A 62 -1.39 -1.65 9.70
CA LEU A 62 -2.14 -1.99 10.91
C LEU A 62 -2.50 -0.72 11.67
N ASP A 63 -3.72 -0.66 12.20
CA ASP A 63 -4.10 0.29 13.23
C ASP A 63 -3.16 0.22 14.42
N THR A 64 -2.98 1.37 15.09
CA THR A 64 -2.12 1.47 16.27
C THR A 64 -2.53 0.48 17.37
N SER A 65 -3.84 0.27 17.56
CA SER A 65 -4.39 -0.67 18.54
C SER A 65 -4.01 -2.13 18.24
N ARG A 66 -3.78 -2.48 16.97
CA ARG A 66 -3.49 -3.84 16.51
C ARG A 66 -2.00 -4.17 16.42
N LEU A 67 -1.11 -3.19 16.66
CA LEU A 67 0.34 -3.43 16.66
C LEU A 67 0.80 -4.42 17.75
N LEU A 68 0.00 -4.58 18.82
CA LEU A 68 0.36 -5.42 19.96
C LEU A 68 -0.02 -6.90 19.77
N ASP A 69 -1.04 -7.20 18.96
CA ASP A 69 -1.72 -8.50 18.90
C ASP A 69 -1.89 -9.05 17.46
N THR A 70 -1.39 -8.33 16.45
CA THR A 70 -1.54 -8.69 15.04
C THR A 70 -0.18 -8.72 14.35
N CYS A 71 0.06 -9.75 13.53
CA CYS A 71 1.27 -9.83 12.73
C CYS A 71 1.28 -8.74 11.65
N ALA A 72 2.32 -7.92 11.63
CA ALA A 72 2.47 -6.81 10.68
C ALA A 72 2.75 -7.24 9.22
N ASN A 73 2.86 -8.55 8.94
CA ASN A 73 3.04 -9.06 7.57
C ASN A 73 1.80 -9.75 7.03
N CYS A 74 1.25 -10.72 7.78
CA CYS A 74 0.14 -11.56 7.34
C CYS A 74 -1.20 -11.20 7.97
N PHE A 75 -1.25 -10.22 8.87
CA PHE A 75 -2.48 -9.75 9.53
C PHE A 75 -3.19 -10.80 10.40
N ALA A 76 -2.57 -11.97 10.61
CA ALA A 76 -3.04 -12.94 11.58
C ALA A 76 -3.01 -12.33 12.99
N CYS A 77 -4.10 -12.47 13.72
CA CYS A 77 -4.27 -11.96 15.08
C CYS A 77 -4.93 -13.02 15.98
N ASN A 78 -4.87 -12.79 17.29
CA ASN A 78 -5.40 -13.73 18.28
C ASN A 78 -6.92 -13.93 18.16
N ASP A 79 -7.67 -12.91 17.72
CA ASP A 79 -9.14 -13.01 17.60
C ASP A 79 -9.58 -13.88 16.41
N MET A 80 -8.72 -14.05 15.40
CA MET A 80 -9.01 -14.80 14.17
C MET A 80 -8.59 -16.27 14.27
N ILE A 81 -7.66 -16.58 15.17
CA ILE A 81 -7.18 -17.92 15.40
C ILE A 81 -7.89 -18.39 16.65
N GLY A 82 -8.98 -19.16 16.50
CA GLY A 82 -9.75 -19.71 17.62
C GLY A 82 -8.99 -20.72 18.50
N SER A 83 -7.66 -20.61 18.60
CA SER A 83 -6.82 -21.38 19.49
C SER A 83 -6.81 -20.74 20.89
N SER A 84 -6.96 -21.59 21.92
CA SER A 84 -6.83 -21.20 23.32
C SER A 84 -5.44 -20.68 23.68
N GLU A 85 -4.44 -21.04 22.87
CA GLU A 85 -3.09 -20.51 22.91
C GLU A 85 -2.99 -19.44 21.81
N GLY A 86 -3.01 -18.16 22.18
CA GLY A 86 -2.92 -17.06 21.21
C GLY A 86 -1.68 -17.13 20.32
N LEU A 87 -1.67 -16.37 19.23
CA LEU A 87 -0.54 -16.22 18.32
C LEU A 87 0.69 -15.65 19.06
N ASP A 88 1.78 -16.42 19.13
CA ASP A 88 3.05 -15.92 19.65
C ASP A 88 3.65 -14.88 18.67
N LEU A 89 3.71 -13.63 19.11
CA LEU A 89 4.16 -12.49 18.32
C LEU A 89 5.45 -11.91 18.88
N LYS A 90 6.48 -11.88 18.03
CA LYS A 90 7.80 -11.35 18.39
C LYS A 90 8.00 -9.95 17.82
N ALA A 91 8.33 -9.00 18.68
CA ALA A 91 8.65 -7.64 18.26
C ALA A 91 9.90 -7.60 17.39
N CYS A 92 9.90 -6.71 16.40
CA CYS A 92 11.11 -6.41 15.64
C CYS A 92 12.15 -5.80 16.58
N THR A 93 13.29 -6.46 16.76
CA THR A 93 14.40 -5.98 17.62
C THR A 93 14.99 -4.64 17.16
N GLY A 94 14.72 -4.25 15.92
CA GLY A 94 15.18 -2.98 15.37
C GLY A 94 14.36 -1.78 15.84
N CYS A 95 13.04 -1.85 15.78
CA CYS A 95 12.17 -0.70 16.09
C CYS A 95 11.28 -0.91 17.32
N ASN A 96 11.08 -2.14 17.78
CA ASN A 96 10.14 -2.53 18.83
C ASN A 96 8.67 -2.17 18.59
N ILE A 97 8.31 -1.61 17.42
CA ILE A 97 6.94 -1.18 17.10
C ILE A 97 6.08 -2.30 16.51
N VAL A 98 6.57 -2.98 15.47
CA VAL A 98 5.80 -4.03 14.78
C VAL A 98 6.18 -5.42 15.29
N LYS A 99 5.21 -6.33 15.29
CA LYS A 99 5.41 -7.74 15.68
C LYS A 99 5.13 -8.71 14.54
N PHE A 100 5.76 -9.88 14.60
CA PHE A 100 5.61 -10.95 13.61
C PHE A 100 5.37 -12.29 14.28
N CYS A 101 4.54 -13.13 13.66
CA CYS A 101 4.28 -14.50 14.12
C CYS A 101 5.46 -15.47 13.89
N GLY A 102 6.50 -15.01 13.20
CA GLY A 102 7.68 -15.83 12.97
C GLY A 102 8.67 -15.19 12.01
N LYS A 103 9.83 -15.84 11.88
CA LYS A 103 10.96 -15.38 11.06
C LYS A 103 10.59 -15.23 9.59
N ALA A 104 9.70 -16.08 9.06
CA ALA A 104 9.23 -16.01 7.68
C ALA A 104 8.53 -14.67 7.40
N CYS A 105 7.54 -14.32 8.23
CA CYS A 105 6.80 -13.06 8.13
C CYS A 105 7.69 -11.82 8.33
N GLN A 106 8.62 -11.87 9.29
CA GLN A 106 9.58 -10.80 9.49
C GLN A 106 10.50 -10.61 8.27
N THR A 107 11.03 -11.71 7.71
CA THR A 107 11.94 -11.68 6.56
C THR A 107 11.24 -11.17 5.30
N ASP A 108 10.01 -11.62 5.07
CA ASP A 108 9.19 -11.19 3.95
C ASP A 108 8.84 -9.70 4.04
N SER A 109 8.37 -9.24 5.21
CA SER A 109 8.12 -7.83 5.48
C SER A 109 9.39 -6.97 5.30
N TRP A 110 10.55 -7.45 5.77
CA TRP A 110 11.85 -6.78 5.61
C TRP A 110 12.23 -6.60 4.13
N LYS A 111 12.08 -7.66 3.32
CA LYS A 111 12.36 -7.61 1.88
C LYS A 111 11.38 -6.67 1.18
N ARG A 112 10.11 -6.64 1.57
CA ARG A 112 9.10 -5.83 0.92
C ARG A 112 9.26 -4.33 1.22
N ALA A 113 9.28 -3.97 2.50
CA ALA A 113 9.14 -2.58 2.94
C ALA A 113 9.85 -2.26 4.25
N HIS A 114 9.74 -3.13 5.25
CA HIS A 114 10.02 -2.77 6.64
C HIS A 114 11.48 -2.32 6.88
N LYS A 115 12.43 -2.74 6.04
CA LYS A 115 13.82 -2.25 6.10
C LYS A 115 13.94 -0.73 5.96
N PHE A 116 13.01 -0.07 5.26
CA PHE A 116 12.98 1.38 5.08
C PHE A 116 12.21 2.08 6.20
N GLU A 117 11.21 1.42 6.76
CA GLU A 117 10.33 1.96 7.80
C GLU A 117 10.93 1.82 9.20
N CYS A 118 11.68 0.75 9.45
CA CYS A 118 12.22 0.40 10.76
C CYS A 118 13.02 1.54 11.42
N PRO A 119 13.93 2.25 10.71
CA PRO A 119 14.62 3.39 11.29
C PRO A 119 13.67 4.54 11.68
N VAL A 120 12.64 4.79 10.89
CA VAL A 120 11.64 5.83 11.14
C VAL A 120 10.80 5.46 12.36
N PHE A 121 10.34 4.22 12.45
CA PHE A 121 9.57 3.73 13.59
C PHE A 121 10.39 3.78 14.88
N ARG A 122 11.69 3.48 14.83
CA ARG A 122 12.60 3.63 15.97
C ARG A 122 12.73 5.08 16.42
N GLU A 123 12.86 6.03 15.49
CA GLU A 123 12.97 7.45 15.80
C GLU A 123 11.68 8.00 16.43
N LEU A 124 10.55 7.59 15.88
CA LEU A 124 9.22 8.08 16.28
C LEU A 124 8.66 7.41 17.55
N GLU A 125 9.24 6.29 17.99
CA GLU A 125 8.87 5.66 19.27
C GLU A 125 8.84 6.66 20.44
N ARG A 126 9.69 7.70 20.39
CA ARG A 126 9.81 8.73 21.43
C ARG A 126 8.91 9.95 21.23
N SER A 127 8.40 10.18 20.02
CA SER A 127 7.71 11.43 19.65
C SER A 127 6.28 11.23 19.16
N GLY A 128 5.84 9.98 18.96
CA GLY A 128 4.45 9.65 18.61
C GLY A 128 4.35 8.70 17.42
N ARG A 129 3.15 8.21 17.13
CA ARG A 129 2.92 7.31 15.98
C ARG A 129 2.37 8.07 14.80
N LEU A 130 2.87 7.73 13.60
CA LEU A 130 2.33 8.28 12.36
C LEU A 130 0.92 7.74 12.10
N PRO A 131 -0.02 8.58 11.60
CA PRO A 131 -1.30 8.11 11.11
C PRO A 131 -1.15 7.06 10.01
N ASN A 132 -2.13 6.16 9.87
CA ASN A 132 -2.05 5.05 8.92
C ASN A 132 -1.86 5.51 7.48
N ALA A 133 -2.54 6.58 7.06
CA ALA A 133 -2.39 7.13 5.72
C ALA A 133 -0.94 7.59 5.45
N VAL A 134 -0.27 8.17 6.45
CA VAL A 134 1.14 8.55 6.35
C VAL A 134 2.03 7.32 6.27
N ARG A 135 1.76 6.28 7.07
CA ARG A 135 2.53 5.03 7.06
C ARG A 135 2.41 4.30 5.73
N ALA A 136 1.20 4.19 5.19
CA ALA A 136 0.96 3.56 3.90
C ALA A 136 1.56 4.38 2.74
N GLY A 137 1.38 5.71 2.73
CA GLY A 137 2.04 6.57 1.74
C GLY A 137 3.56 6.50 1.81
N MET A 138 4.13 6.50 3.02
CA MET A 138 5.56 6.33 3.25
C MET A 138 6.07 5.01 2.67
N GLU A 139 5.35 3.91 2.90
CA GLU A 139 5.69 2.59 2.35
C GLU A 139 5.73 2.62 0.81
N LEU A 140 4.70 3.21 0.18
CA LEU A 140 4.57 3.28 -1.27
C LEU A 140 5.74 4.04 -1.90
N LEU A 141 6.07 5.24 -1.39
CA LEU A 141 7.18 6.04 -1.90
C LEU A 141 8.54 5.36 -1.66
N ALA A 142 8.75 4.82 -0.45
CA ALA A 142 9.99 4.11 -0.13
C ALA A 142 10.19 2.89 -1.04
N ARG A 143 9.12 2.12 -1.30
CA ARG A 143 9.18 0.98 -2.22
C ARG A 143 9.43 1.41 -3.66
N ARG A 144 8.77 2.48 -4.12
CA ARG A 144 8.98 3.01 -5.48
C ARG A 144 10.42 3.44 -5.69
N LYS A 145 10.97 4.27 -4.81
CA LYS A 145 12.37 4.74 -4.87
C LYS A 145 13.37 3.59 -4.91
N ASN A 146 13.07 2.48 -4.23
CA ASN A 146 14.00 1.37 -4.08
C ASN A 146 13.70 0.16 -4.99
N GLY A 147 12.90 0.34 -6.06
CA GLY A 147 12.59 -0.70 -7.03
C GLY A 147 11.82 -1.90 -6.45
N ARG A 148 11.05 -1.70 -5.37
CA ARG A 148 10.16 -2.70 -4.73
C ARG A 148 8.69 -2.51 -5.10
N LEU A 149 8.43 -1.62 -6.05
CA LEU A 149 7.15 -1.35 -6.68
C LEU A 149 7.42 -1.19 -8.17
N SER A 150 6.89 -2.08 -9.00
CA SER A 150 7.14 -2.06 -10.44
C SER A 150 6.52 -0.83 -11.09
N ASP A 151 6.98 -0.46 -12.29
CA ASP A 151 6.38 0.64 -13.06
C ASP A 151 4.89 0.41 -13.28
N ALA A 152 4.48 -0.81 -13.67
CA ALA A 152 3.06 -1.13 -13.86
C ALA A 152 2.22 -0.96 -12.59
N GLN A 153 2.74 -1.37 -11.43
CA GLN A 153 2.06 -1.18 -10.14
C GLN A 153 1.98 0.29 -9.75
N TRP A 154 3.03 1.06 -10.06
CA TRP A 154 3.06 2.49 -9.82
C TRP A 154 2.07 3.23 -10.71
N ASP A 155 2.05 2.92 -12.00
CA ASP A 155 1.11 3.52 -12.96
C ASP A 155 -0.34 3.23 -12.55
N GLU A 156 -0.64 2.00 -12.11
CA GLU A 156 -1.98 1.66 -11.63
C GLU A 156 -2.36 2.40 -10.36
N LEU A 157 -1.43 2.54 -9.40
CA LEU A 157 -1.63 3.40 -8.24
C LEU A 157 -1.92 4.84 -8.68
N MET A 158 -1.16 5.38 -9.63
CA MET A 158 -1.32 6.76 -10.13
C MET A 158 -2.63 6.97 -10.90
N ARG A 159 -3.28 5.91 -11.40
CA ARG A 159 -4.61 6.00 -12.01
C ARG A 159 -5.75 6.10 -11.01
N LEU A 160 -5.52 5.77 -9.73
CA LEU A 160 -6.57 5.92 -8.72
C LEU A 160 -6.93 7.40 -8.54
N GLU A 161 -8.22 7.67 -8.37
CA GLU A 161 -8.74 9.00 -8.14
C GLU A 161 -8.23 9.57 -6.81
N THR A 162 -7.87 10.85 -6.82
CA THR A 162 -7.31 11.54 -5.67
C THR A 162 -8.35 12.38 -4.93
N HIS A 163 -9.38 12.87 -5.63
CA HIS A 163 -10.28 13.92 -5.12
C HIS A 163 -9.50 15.08 -4.46
N LEU A 164 -8.33 15.42 -5.01
CA LEU A 164 -7.41 16.35 -4.36
C LEU A 164 -7.96 17.78 -4.32
N ASP A 165 -8.71 18.19 -5.33
CA ASP A 165 -9.36 19.50 -5.36
C ASP A 165 -10.45 19.62 -4.30
N ASP A 166 -11.27 18.58 -4.12
CA ASP A 166 -12.25 18.50 -3.03
C ASP A 166 -11.55 18.52 -1.66
N LEU A 167 -10.41 17.83 -1.55
CA LEU A 167 -9.61 17.80 -0.34
C LEU A 167 -9.02 19.18 -0.01
N ARG A 168 -8.55 19.92 -1.01
CA ARG A 168 -8.02 21.28 -0.88
C ARG A 168 -9.09 22.30 -0.49
N ALA A 169 -10.35 22.06 -0.87
CA ALA A 169 -11.47 22.93 -0.55
C ALA A 169 -11.99 22.80 0.89
N ARG A 170 -11.48 21.82 1.67
CA ARG A 170 -11.90 21.62 3.07
C ARG A 170 -11.18 22.56 4.03
N ASP A 171 -11.87 22.92 5.11
CA ASP A 171 -11.34 23.77 6.18
C ASP A 171 -10.11 23.17 6.91
N ASP A 172 -9.91 21.85 6.83
CA ASP A 172 -8.78 21.13 7.44
C ASP A 172 -7.62 20.83 6.48
N TRP A 173 -7.58 21.47 5.29
CA TRP A 173 -6.55 21.24 4.28
C TRP A 173 -5.11 21.35 4.81
N GLU A 174 -4.80 22.36 5.63
CA GLU A 174 -3.44 22.55 6.17
C GLU A 174 -2.95 21.31 6.95
N THR A 175 -3.86 20.62 7.66
CA THR A 175 -3.54 19.36 8.34
C THR A 175 -3.20 18.27 7.33
N HIS A 176 -3.96 18.17 6.25
CA HIS A 176 -3.72 17.19 5.18
C HIS A 176 -2.42 17.46 4.43
N GLU A 177 -2.11 18.72 4.17
CA GLU A 177 -0.85 19.12 3.56
C GLU A 177 0.35 18.71 4.42
N VAL A 178 0.30 18.97 5.74
CA VAL A 178 1.36 18.55 6.67
C VAL A 178 1.52 17.02 6.69
N LEU A 179 0.41 16.26 6.65
CA LEU A 179 0.46 14.80 6.61
C LEU A 179 1.05 14.26 5.29
N ALA A 180 0.72 14.89 4.15
CA ALA A 180 1.32 14.57 2.86
C ALA A 180 2.82 14.89 2.83
N MET A 181 3.23 16.02 3.41
CA MET A 181 4.66 16.33 3.60
C MET A 181 5.35 15.30 4.50
N GLY A 182 4.65 14.79 5.51
CA GLY A 182 5.09 13.67 6.34
C GLY A 182 5.38 12.41 5.51
N VAL A 183 4.52 12.08 4.53
CA VAL A 183 4.74 10.95 3.61
C VAL A 183 6.08 11.09 2.88
N LEU A 184 6.36 12.28 2.34
CA LEU A 184 7.61 12.56 1.61
C LEU A 184 8.83 12.49 2.53
N LYS A 185 8.77 13.15 3.70
CA LYS A 185 9.86 13.22 4.66
C LYS A 185 10.22 11.87 5.27
N TYR A 186 9.22 11.16 5.78
CA TYR A 186 9.46 9.89 6.47
C TYR A 186 9.84 8.77 5.51
N SER A 187 9.47 8.86 4.23
CA SER A 187 9.94 7.91 3.21
C SER A 187 11.37 8.18 2.74
N LYS A 188 11.97 9.31 3.15
CA LYS A 188 13.30 9.78 2.74
C LYS A 188 13.42 9.89 1.22
N THR A 189 12.41 10.50 0.59
CA THR A 189 12.27 10.57 -0.86
C THR A 189 12.18 11.99 -1.43
N GLU A 190 12.51 13.02 -0.64
CA GLU A 190 12.48 14.43 -1.03
C GLU A 190 13.36 14.76 -2.26
N GLY A 191 14.42 13.98 -2.50
CA GLY A 191 15.28 14.10 -3.69
C GLY A 191 14.82 13.24 -4.89
N THR A 192 13.65 12.61 -4.82
CA THR A 192 13.14 11.68 -5.84
C THR A 192 11.73 12.00 -6.27
N PHE A 193 10.86 12.42 -5.34
CA PHE A 193 9.50 12.84 -5.60
C PHE A 193 9.28 14.27 -5.12
N ASP A 194 8.40 14.98 -5.81
CA ASP A 194 7.94 16.31 -5.39
C ASP A 194 6.77 16.22 -4.40
N VAL A 195 6.40 17.39 -3.88
CA VAL A 195 5.29 17.54 -2.94
C VAL A 195 3.96 17.11 -3.56
N GLU A 196 3.75 17.40 -4.85
CA GLU A 196 2.51 17.06 -5.55
C GLU A 196 2.32 15.54 -5.67
N THR A 197 3.39 14.80 -5.99
CA THR A 197 3.40 13.34 -5.96
C THR A 197 3.05 12.82 -4.57
N ALA A 198 3.63 13.39 -3.51
CA ALA A 198 3.34 12.97 -2.14
C ALA A 198 1.90 13.26 -1.71
N GLN A 199 1.36 14.43 -2.08
CA GLN A 199 -0.05 14.79 -1.89
C GLN A 199 -0.96 13.80 -2.62
N GLY A 200 -0.65 13.49 -3.88
CA GLY A 200 -1.41 12.52 -4.67
C GLY A 200 -1.39 11.10 -4.10
N VAL A 201 -0.25 10.63 -3.58
CA VAL A 201 -0.16 9.33 -2.91
C VAL A 201 -0.92 9.33 -1.59
N TYR A 202 -0.76 10.38 -0.78
CA TYR A 202 -1.49 10.54 0.48
C TYR A 202 -3.01 10.55 0.25
N ALA A 203 -3.46 11.31 -0.74
CA ALA A 203 -4.88 11.42 -1.08
C ALA A 203 -5.46 10.06 -1.48
N ARG A 204 -4.82 9.33 -2.39
CA ARG A 204 -5.27 7.98 -2.83
C ARG A 204 -5.37 6.95 -1.71
N VAL A 205 -4.48 7.03 -0.72
CA VAL A 205 -4.52 6.15 0.45
C VAL A 205 -5.64 6.54 1.41
N ARG A 206 -6.02 7.83 1.45
CA ARG A 206 -7.07 8.34 2.33
C ARG A 206 -8.48 8.25 1.72
N THR A 207 -8.59 8.42 0.41
CA THR A 207 -9.87 8.34 -0.32
C THR A 207 -10.34 6.90 -0.52
N ALA A 208 -9.49 5.92 -0.20
CA ALA A 208 -9.85 4.51 -0.08
C ALA A 208 -10.56 4.20 1.24
#